data_AF-A0A061AN08-F1
#
_entry.id   AF-A0A061AN08-F1
#
_cell.length_a   1.000
_cell.length_b   1.000
_cell.length_c   1.000
_cell.angle_alpha   90.00
_cell.angle_beta   90.00
_cell.angle_gamma   90.00
#
_symmetry.space_group_name_H-M   'P 1'
#
loop_
_entity.id
_entity.type
_entity.pdbx_description
1 polymer ?
#
loop_
_entity_poly.entity_id
_entity_poly.type
_entity_poly.pdbx_seq_one_letter_code
_entity_poly.pdbx_strand_id
1 'polypeptide(L)'
;MSNIVKVFNPPESRDLEPAEYQDCLPCQIMATISALGAGAWFVSGQVFKDDKLTVEENLKRNPIWWRNTVRAGGVGLLAFGVYRGTEGWLWSKDVKDDVKVKLNN
;
A
#
# COMPACT_ATOMS: atom_id res chain seq x y z
N MET A 1 -22.82 1.69 20.53
CA MET A 1 -24.01 1.99 19.68
C MET A 1 -23.55 2.73 18.44
N SER A 2 -23.62 2.09 17.28
CA SER A 2 -23.24 2.71 16.00
C SER A 2 -24.33 3.70 15.58
N ASN A 3 -23.97 4.95 15.33
CA ASN A 3 -24.91 6.01 15.00
C ASN A 3 -24.72 6.42 13.54
N ILE A 4 -25.65 5.98 12.67
CA ILE A 4 -25.58 6.19 11.21
C ILE A 4 -25.58 7.68 10.82
N VAL A 5 -26.04 8.55 11.73
CA VAL A 5 -26.00 10.01 11.54
C VAL A 5 -24.56 10.53 11.44
N LYS A 6 -23.58 9.86 12.06
CA LYS A 6 -22.16 10.26 12.02
C LYS A 6 -21.49 10.03 10.67
N VAL A 7 -22.13 9.28 9.76
CA VAL A 7 -21.61 9.09 8.39
C VAL A 7 -21.94 10.29 7.52
N PHE A 8 -23.10 10.91 7.71
CA PHE A 8 -23.58 12.03 6.91
C PHE A 8 -23.23 13.40 7.50
N ASN A 9 -22.89 13.46 8.78
CA ASN A 9 -22.30 14.62 9.42
C ASN A 9 -21.06 14.20 10.22
N PRO A 10 -19.92 14.01 9.54
CA PRO A 10 -18.70 13.66 10.23
C PRO A 10 -18.30 14.79 11.20
N PRO A 11 -17.71 14.45 12.36
CA PRO A 11 -17.16 15.47 13.25
C PRO A 11 -16.10 16.29 12.51
N GLU A 12 -15.93 17.56 12.92
CA GLU A 12 -14.90 18.44 12.36
C GLU A 12 -13.53 17.77 12.39
N SER A 13 -12.76 17.97 11.31
CA SER A 13 -11.39 17.49 11.23
C SER A 13 -10.57 18.15 12.35
N ARG A 14 -10.19 17.35 13.35
CA ARG A 14 -9.23 17.75 14.37
C ARG A 14 -7.89 17.11 14.07
N ASP A 15 -6.82 17.76 14.49
CA ASP A 15 -5.51 17.12 14.55
C ASP A 15 -5.57 15.98 15.57
N LEU A 16 -5.11 14.80 15.15
CA LEU A 16 -5.02 13.63 16.03
C LEU A 16 -3.74 13.75 16.86
N GLU A 17 -3.83 13.41 18.14
CA GLU A 17 -2.63 13.33 18.97
C GLU A 17 -1.78 12.11 18.57
N PRO A 18 -0.45 12.17 18.76
CA PRO A 18 0.47 11.07 18.46
C PRO A 18 0.00 9.69 18.89
N ALA A 19 -0.54 9.59 20.10
CA ALA A 19 -1.04 8.35 20.69
C ALA A 19 -2.18 7.70 19.88
N GLU A 20 -2.97 8.47 19.13
CA GLU A 20 -4.15 7.99 18.40
C GLU A 20 -3.80 7.36 17.05
N TYR A 21 -2.60 7.62 16.52
CA TYR A 21 -2.12 7.05 15.25
C TYR A 21 -0.88 6.17 15.40
N GLN A 22 -0.41 5.88 16.63
CA GLN A 22 0.70 4.94 16.81
C GLN A 22 0.34 3.50 16.41
N ASP A 23 -0.92 3.11 16.51
CA ASP A 23 -1.40 1.77 16.11
C ASP A 23 -1.70 1.68 14.59
N CYS A 24 -0.87 2.32 13.75
CA CYS A 24 -0.98 2.21 12.30
C CYS A 24 -0.44 0.89 11.72
N LEU A 25 0.02 -0.04 12.56
CA LEU A 25 0.61 -1.32 12.13
C LEU A 25 -0.29 -2.11 11.16
N PRO A 26 -1.60 -2.30 11.43
CA PRO A 26 -2.49 -3.01 10.51
C PRO A 26 -2.66 -2.27 9.18
N CYS A 27 -2.74 -0.93 9.22
CA CYS A 27 -2.84 -0.08 8.04
C CYS A 27 -1.58 -0.18 7.17
N GLN A 28 -0.41 -0.16 7.79
CA GLN A 28 0.88 -0.28 7.11
C GLN A 28 1.06 -1.66 6.48
N ILE A 29 0.67 -2.73 7.18
CA ILE A 29 0.71 -4.09 6.64
C ILE A 29 -0.21 -4.19 5.42
N MET A 30 -1.46 -3.71 5.51
CA MET A 30 -2.40 -3.76 4.39
C MET A 30 -1.93 -2.92 3.20
N ALA A 31 -1.40 -1.72 3.45
CA ALA A 31 -0.82 -0.89 2.39
C ALA A 31 0.36 -1.59 1.71
N THR A 32 1.22 -2.24 2.48
CA THR A 32 2.39 -2.97 1.96
C THR A 32 1.98 -4.19 1.14
N ILE A 33 1.10 -5.04 1.68
CA ILE A 33 0.63 -6.25 0.99
C ILE A 33 -0.12 -5.89 -0.30
N SER A 34 -1.00 -4.88 -0.25
CA SER A 34 -1.74 -4.45 -1.43
C SER A 34 -0.82 -3.86 -2.50
N ALA A 35 0.12 -3.00 -2.12
CA ALA A 35 1.10 -2.43 -3.06
C ALA A 35 2.00 -3.50 -3.68
N LEU A 36 2.54 -4.43 -2.87
CA LEU A 36 3.38 -5.50 -3.36
C LEU A 36 2.60 -6.50 -4.24
N GLY A 37 1.42 -6.90 -3.81
CA GLY A 37 0.56 -7.84 -4.54
C GLY A 37 0.09 -7.27 -5.88
N ALA A 38 -0.48 -6.06 -5.88
CA ALA A 38 -0.91 -5.39 -7.10
C ALA A 38 0.28 -5.05 -8.02
N GLY A 39 1.38 -4.59 -7.44
CA GLY A 39 2.61 -4.29 -8.17
C GLY A 39 3.16 -5.51 -8.90
N ALA A 40 3.28 -6.64 -8.21
CA ALA A 40 3.72 -7.91 -8.81
C ALA A 40 2.77 -8.37 -9.92
N TRP A 41 1.46 -8.26 -9.70
CA TRP A 41 0.44 -8.60 -10.70
C TRP A 41 0.57 -7.75 -11.97
N PHE A 42 0.75 -6.43 -11.83
CA PHE A 42 0.91 -5.52 -12.96
C PHE A 42 2.23 -5.72 -13.70
N VAL A 43 3.34 -5.92 -12.99
CA VAL A 43 4.66 -6.18 -13.60
C VAL A 43 4.65 -7.49 -14.41
N SER A 44 4.02 -8.54 -13.87
CA SER A 44 3.92 -9.83 -14.55
C SER A 44 3.18 -9.74 -15.90
N GLY A 45 2.32 -8.73 -16.08
CA GLY A 45 1.49 -8.58 -17.26
C GLY A 45 0.32 -9.55 -17.32
N GLN A 46 0.04 -10.32 -16.25
CA GLN A 46 -1.12 -11.22 -16.19
C GLN A 46 -2.46 -10.48 -16.38
N VAL A 47 -2.53 -9.19 -16.03
CA VAL A 47 -3.68 -8.29 -16.35
C VAL A 47 -4.10 -8.36 -17.82
N PHE A 48 -3.16 -8.56 -18.74
CA PHE A 48 -3.42 -8.55 -20.17
C PHE A 48 -3.49 -9.95 -20.79
N LYS A 49 -3.41 -11.00 -19.96
CA LYS A 49 -3.56 -12.37 -20.45
C LYS A 49 -5.05 -12.66 -20.64
N ASP A 50 -5.44 -12.92 -21.89
CA ASP A 50 -6.79 -13.32 -22.24
C ASP A 50 -6.68 -14.52 -23.19
N ASP A 51 -7.14 -15.69 -22.71
CA ASP A 51 -7.05 -16.95 -23.45
C ASP A 51 -8.10 -17.04 -24.59
N LYS A 52 -9.04 -16.09 -24.65
CA LYS A 52 -10.11 -16.06 -25.67
C LYS A 52 -9.76 -15.20 -26.88
N LEU A 53 -8.76 -14.32 -26.76
CA LEU A 53 -8.36 -13.39 -27.83
C LEU A 53 -7.12 -13.89 -28.56
N THR A 54 -7.09 -13.66 -29.87
CA THR A 54 -5.85 -13.81 -30.64
C THR A 54 -4.82 -12.77 -30.18
N VAL A 55 -3.54 -13.08 -30.37
CA VAL A 55 -2.44 -12.16 -29.99
C VAL A 55 -2.60 -10.79 -30.65
N GLU A 56 -3.06 -10.77 -31.91
CA GLU A 56 -3.24 -9.55 -32.69
C GLU A 56 -4.41 -8.68 -32.17
N GLU A 57 -5.55 -9.29 -31.85
CA GLU A 57 -6.70 -8.57 -31.26
C GLU A 57 -6.37 -8.03 -29.87
N ASN A 58 -5.63 -8.79 -29.07
CA ASN A 58 -5.21 -8.34 -27.74
C ASN A 58 -4.21 -7.17 -27.85
N LEU A 59 -3.35 -7.13 -28.87
CA LEU A 59 -2.47 -5.99 -29.11
C LEU A 59 -3.21 -4.76 -29.64
N LYS A 60 -4.26 -4.94 -30.45
CA LYS A 60 -5.14 -3.83 -30.89
C LYS A 60 -5.89 -3.21 -29.72
N ARG A 61 -6.39 -4.04 -28.79
CA ARG A 61 -7.12 -3.57 -27.60
C ARG A 61 -6.21 -3.00 -26.51
N ASN A 62 -5.05 -3.62 -26.30
CA ASN A 62 -4.06 -3.24 -25.30
C ASN A 62 -2.73 -2.93 -25.99
N PRO A 63 -2.54 -1.70 -26.52
CA PRO A 63 -1.33 -1.33 -27.22
C PRO A 63 -0.10 -1.36 -26.30
N ILE A 64 1.09 -1.47 -26.90
CA ILE A 64 2.36 -1.67 -26.17
C ILE A 64 2.65 -0.53 -25.18
N TRP A 65 2.38 0.72 -25.57
CA TRP A 65 2.59 1.86 -24.69
C TRP A 65 1.75 1.75 -23.41
N TRP A 66 0.50 1.31 -23.51
CA TRP A 66 -0.40 1.14 -22.37
C TRP A 66 0.09 0.02 -21.44
N ARG A 67 0.50 -1.12 -22.02
CA ARG A 67 1.09 -2.22 -21.26
C ARG A 67 2.34 -1.77 -20.50
N ASN A 68 3.18 -0.95 -21.12
CA ASN A 68 4.38 -0.40 -20.49
C ASN A 68 4.05 0.57 -19.36
N THR A 69 3.02 1.42 -19.52
CA THR A 69 2.54 2.29 -18.44
C THR A 69 2.06 1.49 -17.24
N VAL A 70 1.25 0.44 -17.45
CA VAL A 70 0.76 -0.42 -16.36
C VAL A 70 1.90 -1.15 -15.67
N ARG A 71 2.88 -1.67 -16.43
CA ARG A 71 4.08 -2.29 -15.86
C ARG A 71 4.92 -1.30 -15.06
N ALA A 72 5.15 -0.09 -15.58
CA ALA A 72 5.88 0.96 -14.87
C ALA A 72 5.16 1.36 -13.58
N GLY A 73 3.82 1.49 -13.61
CA GLY A 73 3.00 1.69 -12.43
C GLY A 73 3.14 0.54 -11.42
N GLY A 74 3.19 -0.70 -11.90
CA GLY A 74 3.46 -1.89 -11.08
C GLY A 74 4.83 -1.85 -10.39
N VAL A 75 5.90 -1.46 -11.09
CA VAL A 75 7.22 -1.24 -10.49
C VAL A 75 7.17 -0.14 -9.44
N GLY A 76 6.45 0.95 -9.72
CA GLY A 76 6.21 2.02 -8.74
C GLY A 76 5.52 1.53 -7.47
N LEU A 77 4.50 0.68 -7.60
CA LEU A 77 3.81 0.06 -6.47
C LEU A 77 4.74 -0.86 -5.67
N LEU A 78 5.59 -1.64 -6.33
CA LEU A 78 6.58 -2.46 -5.63
C LEU A 78 7.56 -1.59 -4.82
N ALA A 79 8.11 -0.55 -5.44
CA ALA A 79 9.01 0.38 -4.77
C ALA A 79 8.32 1.09 -3.59
N PHE A 80 7.08 1.53 -3.78
CA PHE A 80 6.27 2.14 -2.73
C PHE A 80 5.98 1.17 -1.58
N GLY A 81 5.62 -0.07 -1.89
CA GLY A 81 5.37 -1.12 -0.90
C GLY A 81 6.62 -1.42 -0.07
N VAL A 82 7.79 -1.54 -0.71
CA VAL A 82 9.07 -1.73 0.01
C VAL A 82 9.40 -0.52 0.89
N TYR A 83 9.25 0.70 0.35
CA TYR A 83 9.50 1.92 1.09
C TYR A 83 8.61 2.01 2.34
N ARG A 84 7.30 1.88 2.19
CA ARG A 84 6.33 1.92 3.30
C ARG A 84 6.46 0.73 4.26
N GLY A 85 6.78 -0.46 3.76
CA GLY A 85 6.97 -1.65 4.59
C GLY A 85 8.22 -1.61 5.45
N THR A 86 9.20 -0.77 5.09
CA THR A 86 10.46 -0.60 5.84
C THR A 86 10.47 0.63 6.77
N GLU A 87 9.47 1.52 6.65
CA GLU A 87 9.21 2.58 7.63
C GLU A 87 8.96 1.96 9.02
N GLY A 88 9.63 2.46 10.06
CA GLY A 88 9.52 1.95 11.44
C GLY A 88 10.44 0.78 11.80
N TRP A 89 10.74 -0.17 10.90
CA TRP A 89 11.66 -1.28 11.20
C TRP A 89 13.13 -0.95 10.87
N LEU A 90 13.40 -0.30 9.74
CA LEU A 90 14.77 0.03 9.30
C LEU A 90 15.22 1.44 9.71
N TRP A 91 14.25 2.34 9.99
CA TRP A 91 14.48 3.76 10.23
C TRP A 91 14.18 4.22 11.67
N SER A 92 13.81 3.31 12.57
CA SER A 92 13.71 3.64 14.00
C SER A 92 15.10 3.82 14.59
N LYS A 93 15.60 5.04 14.62
CA LYS A 93 16.73 5.42 15.48
C LYS A 93 16.35 5.43 16.97
N ASP A 94 15.07 5.31 17.31
CA ASP A 94 14.57 5.50 18.67
C ASP A 94 14.34 4.19 19.46
N VAL A 95 14.55 3.00 18.88
CA VAL A 95 14.47 1.72 19.62
C VAL A 95 15.59 1.58 20.67
N LYS A 96 16.60 2.46 20.68
CA LYS A 96 17.65 2.42 21.70
C LYS A 96 17.23 2.96 23.07
N ASP A 97 16.15 3.74 23.16
CA ASP A 97 15.77 4.40 24.42
C ASP A 97 14.58 3.73 25.12
N ASP A 98 13.58 3.22 24.38
CA ASP A 98 12.40 2.57 25.00
C ASP A 98 12.67 1.16 25.57
N VAL A 99 13.65 0.43 25.02
CA VAL A 99 14.03 -0.89 25.57
C VAL A 99 14.82 -0.75 26.87
N LYS A 100 15.58 0.33 27.06
CA LYS A 100 16.31 0.56 28.31
C LYS A 100 15.40 0.94 29.47
N VAL A 101 14.29 1.66 29.21
CA VAL A 101 13.34 2.04 30.26
C VAL A 101 12.54 0.84 30.77
N LYS A 102 12.18 -0.11 29.89
CA LYS A 102 11.44 -1.34 30.28
C LYS A 102 12.27 -2.40 31.02
N LEU A 103 13.60 -2.28 31.07
CA LEU A 103 14.47 -3.25 31.76
C LEU A 103 14.92 -2.79 33.15
N ASN A 104 14.59 -1.56 33.57
CA ASN A 104 14.94 -0.98 34.86
C ASN A 104 13.72 -0.62 35.73
N ASN A 105 12.54 -1.15 35.41
CA ASN A 105 11.33 -1.01 36.23
C ASN A 105 10.64 -2.37 36.39
#